data_AF-A0A7J9GTY8-F1
#
_entry.id   AF-A0A7J9GTY8-F1
#
_cell.length_a   1.000
_cell.length_b   1.000
_cell.length_c   1.000
_cell.angle_alpha   90.00
_cell.angle_beta   90.00
_cell.angle_gamma   90.00
#
_symmetry.space_group_name_H-M   'P 1'
#
loop_
_entity.id
_entity.type
_entity.pdbx_description
1 polymer ?
#
loop_
_entity_poly.entity_id
_entity_poly.type
_entity_poly.pdbx_seq_one_letter_code
_entity_poly.pdbx_strand_id
1 'polypeptide(L)'
;MEGRGLRAGFTADAPPLLHMSEPLRRTAFNRLFAVVYFSAILALLYRHVQNLFLHPTTSFLSFSITLFLFISDLVLAFMWASAQAFRMSPIRRKEFPQNLKQIIKDEDFVGLDVFICTADPYKEPPMNVVNTALSLMAYDYPTEKISIYVSDDGGSVLTLFAFMEAAKFARYWLPFCRQHNIMERSPHVYFESNSHRPSIPQFEKIKMMYEDMKMKVEHVIDKGEVIEEYISDDQQHQAFNKWTKSFSRMDHPTVIQVILDKSKDTDISGQLMPNLIYVSREKSKTSPHHFKAGALNVL
;
A
#
# COMPACT_ATOMS: atom_id res chain seq x y z
N MET A 1 -9.32 -9.47 -36.45
CA MET A 1 -10.68 -8.91 -36.48
C MET A 1 -11.10 -8.79 -35.03
N GLU A 2 -11.28 -7.64 -34.38
CA GLU A 2 -11.24 -6.22 -34.72
C GLU A 2 -10.12 -5.51 -33.95
N GLY A 3 -9.72 -4.33 -34.43
CA GLY A 3 -8.68 -3.51 -33.83
C GLY A 3 -8.22 -2.44 -34.81
N ARG A 4 -9.19 -1.75 -35.45
CA ARG A 4 -8.91 -0.56 -36.24
C ARG A 4 -8.44 0.51 -35.25
N GLY A 5 -7.18 0.88 -35.36
CA GLY A 5 -6.67 2.11 -34.76
C GLY A 5 -7.51 3.27 -35.26
N LEU A 6 -8.31 3.85 -34.37
CA LEU A 6 -8.90 5.15 -34.57
C LEU A 6 -7.75 6.17 -34.54
N ARG A 7 -7.26 6.53 -35.73
CA ARG A 7 -6.68 7.86 -35.95
C ARG A 7 -7.82 8.84 -35.73
N ALA A 8 -7.95 9.33 -34.50
CA ALA A 8 -8.81 10.46 -34.21
C ALA A 8 -8.23 11.68 -34.94
N GLY A 9 -9.00 12.22 -35.89
CA GLY A 9 -8.80 13.59 -36.33
C GLY A 9 -9.01 14.50 -35.14
N PHE A 10 -8.11 15.46 -34.94
CA PHE A 10 -8.27 16.52 -33.95
C PHE A 10 -9.43 17.42 -34.39
N THR A 11 -10.64 17.09 -33.94
CA THR A 11 -11.76 18.03 -33.87
C THR A 11 -11.66 18.76 -32.52
N ALA A 12 -11.80 20.09 -32.53
CA ALA A 12 -11.59 20.96 -31.38
C ALA A 12 -12.57 20.74 -30.19
N ASP A 13 -13.54 19.83 -30.31
CA ASP A 13 -14.61 19.60 -29.31
C ASP A 13 -14.54 18.23 -28.61
N ALA A 14 -13.46 17.47 -28.74
CA ALA A 14 -13.33 16.19 -28.02
C ALA A 14 -12.98 16.44 -26.53
N PRO A 15 -13.66 15.77 -25.57
CA PRO A 15 -13.33 15.90 -24.15
C PRO A 15 -11.88 15.45 -23.90
N PRO A 16 -11.17 16.08 -22.96
CA PRO A 16 -9.76 15.81 -22.77
C PRO A 16 -9.54 14.37 -22.32
N LEU A 17 -8.54 13.71 -22.92
CA LEU A 17 -8.27 12.29 -22.65
C LEU A 17 -7.84 12.09 -21.19
N LEU A 18 -8.51 11.18 -20.47
CA LEU A 18 -8.18 10.86 -19.08
C LEU A 18 -7.13 9.74 -18.97
N HIS A 19 -7.16 8.79 -19.91
CA HIS A 19 -6.21 7.68 -19.95
C HIS A 19 -5.99 7.21 -21.38
N MET A 20 -4.87 6.52 -21.59
CA MET A 20 -4.46 5.92 -22.85
C MET A 20 -3.85 4.54 -22.60
N SER A 21 -4.18 3.56 -23.45
CA SER A 21 -3.58 2.24 -23.42
C SER A 21 -2.97 1.89 -24.78
N GLU A 22 -1.67 1.63 -24.83
CA GLU A 22 -0.96 1.31 -26.06
C GLU A 22 -0.21 -0.01 -25.92
N PRO A 23 -0.24 -0.91 -26.94
CA PRO A 23 0.62 -2.07 -26.95
C PRO A 23 2.10 -1.64 -27.02
N LEU A 24 2.95 -2.27 -26.25
CA LEU A 24 4.39 -2.00 -26.29
C LEU A 24 4.96 -2.43 -27.64
N ARG A 25 5.91 -1.64 -28.17
CA ARG A 25 6.63 -1.97 -29.42
C ARG A 25 7.30 -3.34 -29.39
N ARG A 26 7.68 -3.82 -28.20
CA ARG A 26 8.28 -5.14 -27.96
C ARG A 26 7.32 -6.31 -28.20
N THR A 27 6.02 -6.07 -28.39
CA THR A 27 5.03 -7.12 -28.65
C THR A 27 5.41 -8.00 -29.83
N ALA A 28 5.87 -7.41 -30.94
CA ALA A 28 6.30 -8.17 -32.11
C ALA A 28 7.54 -9.03 -31.81
N PHE A 29 8.53 -8.45 -31.11
CA PHE A 29 9.74 -9.15 -30.71
C PHE A 29 9.45 -10.30 -29.74
N ASN A 30 8.58 -10.09 -28.75
CA ASN A 30 8.19 -11.13 -27.79
C ASN A 30 7.49 -12.30 -28.49
N ARG A 31 6.62 -12.04 -29.47
CA ARG A 31 5.95 -13.09 -30.25
C ARG A 31 6.95 -13.88 -31.09
N LEU A 32 7.90 -13.20 -31.74
CA LEU A 32 8.97 -13.86 -32.48
C LEU A 32 9.83 -14.73 -31.56
N PHE A 33 10.26 -14.18 -30.43
CA PHE A 33 11.01 -14.91 -29.41
C PHE A 33 10.26 -16.14 -28.91
N ALA A 34 8.95 -16.02 -28.65
CA ALA A 34 8.12 -17.14 -28.22
C ALA A 34 8.09 -18.26 -29.27
N VAL A 35 7.95 -17.95 -30.56
CA VAL A 35 7.96 -18.95 -31.64
C VAL A 35 9.31 -19.66 -31.73
N VAL A 36 10.42 -18.91 -31.69
CA VAL A 36 11.78 -19.48 -31.74
C VAL A 36 12.03 -20.40 -30.56
N TYR A 37 11.70 -19.95 -29.35
CA TYR A 37 11.93 -20.71 -28.13
C TYR A 37 11.02 -21.94 -28.04
N PHE A 38 9.76 -21.83 -28.47
CA PHE A 38 8.86 -22.97 -28.58
C PHE A 38 9.40 -24.04 -29.53
N SER A 39 9.96 -23.63 -30.67
CA SER A 39 10.59 -24.54 -31.62
C SER A 39 11.80 -25.27 -31.00
N ALA A 40 12.60 -24.58 -30.20
CA ALA A 40 13.73 -25.17 -29.47
C ALA A 40 13.25 -26.19 -28.41
N ILE A 41 12.19 -25.88 -27.67
CA ILE A 41 11.57 -26.82 -26.71
C ILE A 41 11.08 -28.08 -27.45
N LEU A 42 10.36 -27.92 -28.56
CA LEU A 42 9.88 -29.06 -29.35
C LEU A 42 11.03 -29.93 -29.85
N ALA A 43 12.11 -29.33 -30.34
CA ALA A 43 13.29 -30.06 -30.78
C ALA A 43 13.97 -30.84 -29.63
N LEU A 44 14.05 -30.23 -28.44
CA LEU A 44 14.59 -30.88 -27.24
C LEU A 44 13.70 -32.06 -26.82
N LEU A 45 12.39 -31.86 -26.69
CA LEU A 45 11.45 -32.94 -26.33
C LEU A 45 11.46 -34.07 -27.36
N TYR A 46 11.54 -33.73 -28.65
CA TYR A 46 11.68 -34.71 -29.72
C TYR A 46 12.94 -35.56 -29.57
N ARG A 47 14.09 -34.93 -29.26
CA ARG A 47 15.34 -35.64 -28.99
C ARG A 47 15.23 -36.58 -27.79
N HIS A 48 14.56 -36.18 -26.71
CA HIS A 48 14.33 -37.05 -25.57
C HIS A 48 13.46 -38.27 -25.93
N VAL A 49 12.39 -38.06 -26.70
CA VAL A 49 11.54 -39.14 -27.22
C VAL A 49 12.35 -40.09 -28.10
N GLN A 50 13.13 -39.57 -29.05
CA GLN A 50 14.00 -40.39 -29.89
C GLN A 50 15.00 -41.22 -29.06
N ASN A 51 15.65 -40.62 -28.08
CA ASN A 51 16.60 -41.34 -27.21
C ASN A 51 15.91 -42.43 -26.36
N LEU A 52 14.68 -42.21 -25.91
CA LEU A 52 13.92 -43.20 -25.14
C LEU A 52 13.42 -44.37 -26.01
N PHE A 53 12.99 -44.12 -27.25
CA PHE A 53 12.35 -45.12 -28.11
C PHE A 53 13.25 -45.76 -29.17
N LEU A 54 14.19 -45.02 -29.76
CA LEU A 54 15.03 -45.48 -30.89
C LEU A 54 16.41 -45.98 -30.46
N HIS A 55 16.91 -45.51 -29.30
CA HIS A 55 18.20 -45.93 -28.74
C HIS A 55 18.07 -46.32 -27.27
N PRO A 56 17.32 -47.40 -26.96
CA PRO A 56 17.15 -47.85 -25.57
C PRO A 56 18.53 -48.16 -24.97
N THR A 57 18.88 -47.41 -23.93
CA THR A 57 20.14 -47.57 -23.20
C THR A 57 20.17 -48.94 -22.55
N THR A 58 21.28 -49.67 -22.67
CA THR A 58 21.41 -51.07 -22.21
C THR A 58 21.33 -51.25 -20.69
N SER A 59 21.46 -50.16 -19.90
CA SER A 59 21.41 -50.16 -18.44
C SER A 59 20.16 -49.45 -17.91
N PHE A 60 19.47 -50.10 -16.96
CA PHE A 60 18.31 -49.56 -16.24
C PHE A 60 18.56 -48.16 -15.62
N LEU A 61 19.78 -47.92 -15.14
CA LEU A 61 20.16 -46.63 -14.57
C LEU A 61 20.14 -45.52 -15.63
N SER A 62 20.64 -45.79 -16.83
CA SER A 62 20.71 -44.81 -17.92
C SER A 62 19.32 -44.50 -18.50
N PHE A 63 18.44 -45.50 -18.55
CA PHE A 63 17.03 -45.32 -18.91
C PHE A 63 16.32 -44.42 -17.88
N SER A 64 16.52 -44.72 -16.59
CA SER A 64 15.92 -43.95 -15.49
C SER A 64 16.36 -42.49 -15.51
N ILE A 65 17.65 -42.21 -15.71
CA ILE A 65 18.17 -40.83 -15.81
C ILE A 65 17.53 -40.08 -16.99
N THR A 66 17.47 -40.73 -18.16
CA THR A 66 16.89 -40.11 -19.37
C THR A 66 15.41 -39.82 -19.20
N LEU A 67 14.68 -40.71 -18.52
CA LEU A 67 13.27 -40.55 -18.19
C LEU A 67 13.04 -39.37 -17.21
N PHE A 68 13.84 -39.27 -16.14
CA PHE A 68 13.73 -38.15 -15.21
C PHE A 68 14.08 -36.81 -15.84
N LEU A 69 15.09 -36.75 -16.72
CA LEU A 69 15.41 -35.54 -17.49
C LEU A 69 14.25 -35.15 -18.42
N PHE A 70 13.66 -36.12 -19.13
CA PHE A 70 12.50 -35.87 -19.98
C PHE A 70 11.30 -35.31 -19.19
N ILE A 71 10.99 -35.90 -18.03
CA ILE A 71 9.91 -35.42 -17.15
C ILE A 71 10.22 -34.00 -16.66
N SER A 72 11.47 -33.73 -16.23
CA SER A 72 11.90 -32.40 -15.81
C SER A 72 11.71 -31.36 -16.92
N ASP A 73 12.15 -31.67 -18.14
CA ASP A 73 12.02 -30.76 -19.29
C ASP A 73 10.57 -30.55 -19.72
N LEU A 74 9.71 -31.55 -19.56
CA LEU A 74 8.27 -31.42 -19.81
C LEU A 74 7.61 -30.45 -18.81
N VAL A 75 7.97 -30.55 -17.53
CA VAL A 75 7.50 -29.61 -16.49
C VAL A 75 8.01 -28.19 -16.78
N LEU A 76 9.29 -28.04 -17.15
CA LEU A 76 9.87 -26.74 -17.53
C LEU A 76 9.17 -26.16 -18.78
N ALA A 77 8.90 -26.98 -19.79
CA ALA A 77 8.18 -26.58 -21.00
C ALA A 77 6.75 -26.11 -20.68
N PHE A 78 6.05 -26.81 -19.79
CA PHE A 78 4.71 -26.43 -19.33
C PHE A 78 4.72 -25.10 -18.57
N MET A 79 5.65 -24.91 -17.63
CA MET A 79 5.82 -23.64 -16.92
C MET A 79 6.16 -22.49 -17.88
N TRP A 80 7.02 -22.73 -18.88
CA TRP A 80 7.34 -21.73 -19.89
C TRP A 80 6.13 -21.36 -20.76
N ALA A 81 5.36 -22.35 -21.19
CA ALA A 81 4.18 -22.15 -22.04
C ALA A 81 3.08 -21.38 -21.31
N SER A 82 2.78 -21.75 -20.06
CA SER A 82 1.83 -21.02 -19.22
C SER A 82 2.26 -19.58 -18.95
N ALA A 83 3.57 -19.33 -18.79
CA ALA A 83 4.09 -17.97 -18.63
C ALA A 83 4.03 -17.11 -19.91
N GLN A 84 3.91 -17.70 -21.11
CA GLN A 84 3.85 -16.92 -22.36
C GLN A 84 2.61 -16.02 -22.43
N ALA A 85 1.48 -16.43 -21.84
CA ALA A 85 0.25 -15.64 -21.84
C ALA A 85 0.47 -14.17 -21.39
N PHE A 86 1.34 -13.96 -20.40
CA PHE A 86 1.69 -12.63 -19.88
C PHE A 86 2.64 -11.82 -20.76
N ARG A 87 3.34 -12.46 -21.70
CA ARG A 87 4.38 -11.85 -22.54
C ARG A 87 3.90 -11.53 -23.96
N MET A 88 2.78 -12.10 -24.38
CA MET A 88 2.29 -12.03 -25.77
C MET A 88 1.77 -10.66 -26.20
N SER A 89 1.26 -9.84 -25.27
CA SER A 89 0.72 -8.51 -25.58
C SER A 89 0.83 -7.57 -24.36
N PRO A 90 2.05 -7.15 -24.00
CA PRO A 90 2.22 -6.22 -22.90
C PRO A 90 1.68 -4.83 -23.29
N ILE A 91 0.87 -4.24 -22.42
CA ILE A 91 0.21 -2.95 -22.61
C ILE A 91 0.83 -1.91 -21.69
N ARG A 92 1.10 -0.71 -22.21
CA ARG A 92 1.45 0.47 -21.41
C ARG A 92 0.21 1.33 -21.23
N ARG A 93 -0.11 1.65 -19.97
CA ARG A 93 -1.13 2.65 -19.62
C ARG A 93 -0.46 3.99 -19.31
N LYS A 94 -1.11 5.07 -19.69
CA LYS A 94 -0.75 6.45 -19.32
C LYS A 94 -2.01 7.17 -18.84
N GLU A 95 -1.88 7.91 -17.77
CA GLU A 95 -2.92 8.69 -17.12
C GLU A 95 -2.64 10.20 -17.24
N PHE A 96 -3.71 10.98 -17.32
CA PHE A 96 -3.62 12.45 -17.44
C PHE A 96 -4.49 13.11 -16.35
N PRO A 97 -4.06 13.06 -15.07
CA PRO A 97 -4.86 13.58 -13.96
C PRO A 97 -5.14 15.09 -14.06
N GLN A 98 -4.31 15.87 -14.78
CA GLN A 98 -4.57 17.30 -14.98
C GLN A 98 -5.88 17.56 -15.75
N ASN A 99 -6.26 16.63 -16.62
CA ASN A 99 -7.49 16.73 -17.41
C ASN A 99 -8.72 16.40 -16.56
N LEU A 100 -8.57 15.68 -15.45
CA LEU A 100 -9.68 15.30 -14.58
C LEU A 100 -10.35 16.53 -13.96
N LYS A 101 -9.55 17.50 -13.48
CA LYS A 101 -10.02 18.76 -12.88
C LYS A 101 -10.75 19.67 -13.89
N GLN A 102 -10.62 19.40 -15.20
CA GLN A 102 -11.35 20.13 -16.26
C GLN A 102 -12.74 19.54 -16.51
N ILE A 103 -12.97 18.28 -16.16
CA ILE A 103 -14.22 17.55 -16.44
C ILE A 103 -15.07 17.44 -15.18
N ILE A 104 -14.44 17.21 -14.02
CA ILE A 104 -15.10 16.92 -12.75
C ILE A 104 -14.63 17.95 -11.72
N LYS A 105 -15.58 18.54 -10.99
CA LYS A 105 -15.29 19.41 -9.87
C LYS A 105 -14.91 18.58 -8.64
N ASP A 106 -14.10 19.16 -7.75
CA ASP A 106 -13.65 18.49 -6.54
C ASP A 106 -14.82 17.98 -5.66
N GLU A 107 -15.95 18.68 -5.64
CA GLU A 107 -17.17 18.29 -4.90
C GLU A 107 -17.77 16.96 -5.40
N ASP A 108 -17.62 16.68 -6.69
CA ASP A 108 -18.15 15.49 -7.37
C ASP A 108 -17.21 14.29 -7.25
N PHE A 109 -16.06 14.45 -6.60
CA PHE A 109 -15.17 13.34 -6.30
C PHE A 109 -15.81 12.33 -5.35
N VAL A 110 -15.52 11.05 -5.60
CA VAL A 110 -15.99 9.93 -4.80
C VAL A 110 -15.29 9.90 -3.45
N GLY A 111 -15.95 9.35 -2.43
CA GLY A 111 -15.28 9.06 -1.16
C GLY A 111 -14.18 8.02 -1.37
N LEU A 112 -13.05 8.22 -0.69
CA LEU A 112 -11.91 7.32 -0.71
C LEU A 112 -11.62 6.86 0.73
N ASP A 113 -11.83 5.58 0.98
CA ASP A 113 -11.46 4.94 2.23
C ASP A 113 -10.11 4.24 2.06
N VAL A 114 -9.16 4.57 2.94
CA VAL A 114 -7.80 4.06 2.92
C VAL A 114 -7.56 3.19 4.13
N PHE A 115 -7.19 1.94 3.90
CA PHE A 115 -6.98 0.95 4.96
C PHE A 115 -5.50 0.73 5.21
N ILE A 116 -5.07 0.96 6.46
CA ILE A 116 -3.72 0.71 6.95
C ILE A 116 -3.80 -0.42 7.97
N CYS A 117 -3.23 -1.57 7.66
CA CYS A 117 -3.16 -2.70 8.60
C CYS A 117 -1.80 -2.71 9.29
N THR A 118 -1.80 -2.82 10.62
CA THR A 118 -0.59 -3.08 11.42
C THR A 118 -0.78 -4.32 12.29
N ALA A 119 0.31 -5.06 12.50
CA ALA A 119 0.28 -6.35 13.19
C ALA A 119 0.66 -6.29 14.68
N ASP A 120 1.69 -5.52 15.02
CA ASP A 120 2.28 -5.47 16.37
C ASP A 120 3.28 -4.31 16.45
N PRO A 121 3.28 -3.50 17.52
CA PRO A 121 4.14 -2.31 17.63
C PRO A 121 5.65 -2.61 17.66
N TYR A 122 6.07 -3.82 18.04
CA TYR A 122 7.49 -4.18 18.08
C TYR A 122 8.00 -4.77 16.77
N LYS A 123 7.09 -5.40 15.99
CA LYS A 123 7.42 -5.90 14.64
C LYS A 123 7.27 -4.81 13.57
N GLU A 124 6.29 -3.95 13.75
CA GLU A 124 5.95 -2.84 12.87
C GLU A 124 5.90 -1.56 13.72
N PRO A 125 7.05 -0.88 13.92
CA PRO A 125 7.15 0.30 14.77
C PRO A 125 6.05 1.33 14.46
N PRO A 126 5.28 1.79 15.46
CA PRO A 126 4.18 2.73 15.27
C PRO A 126 4.55 3.97 14.46
N MET A 127 5.80 4.46 14.60
CA MET A 127 6.27 5.63 13.87
C MET A 127 6.27 5.43 12.34
N ASN A 128 6.57 4.22 11.85
CA ASN A 128 6.53 3.91 10.41
C ASN A 128 5.09 3.96 9.88
N VAL A 129 4.15 3.42 10.67
CA VAL A 129 2.73 3.38 10.32
C VAL A 129 2.13 4.79 10.38
N VAL A 130 2.49 5.58 11.39
CA VAL A 130 2.08 6.98 11.53
C VAL A 130 2.59 7.84 10.37
N ASN A 131 3.86 7.71 9.97
CA ASN A 131 4.38 8.44 8.81
C ASN A 131 3.62 8.10 7.51
N THR A 132 3.26 6.82 7.34
CA THR A 132 2.43 6.37 6.22
C THR A 132 1.05 7.03 6.27
N ALA A 133 0.40 7.07 7.43
CA ALA A 133 -0.91 7.70 7.59
C ALA A 133 -0.85 9.22 7.37
N LEU A 134 0.13 9.92 7.95
CA LEU A 134 0.32 11.36 7.74
C LEU A 134 0.55 11.71 6.26
N SER A 135 1.29 10.87 5.54
CA SER A 135 1.48 11.01 4.09
C SER A 135 0.16 10.89 3.34
N LEU A 136 -0.64 9.87 3.66
CA LEU A 136 -1.94 9.62 3.04
C LEU A 136 -2.97 10.72 3.36
N MET A 137 -2.99 11.23 4.59
CA MET A 137 -3.86 12.35 4.98
C MET A 137 -3.54 13.64 4.21
N ALA A 138 -2.28 13.80 3.76
CA ALA A 138 -1.81 14.98 3.06
C ALA A 138 -1.96 14.89 1.54
N TYR A 139 -2.58 13.83 0.99
CA TYR A 139 -2.78 13.66 -0.45
C TYR A 139 -3.50 14.86 -1.08
N ASP A 140 -3.22 15.13 -2.37
CA ASP A 140 -3.94 16.16 -3.16
C ASP A 140 -5.34 15.65 -3.53
N TYR A 141 -6.21 15.59 -2.53
CA TYR A 141 -7.62 15.21 -2.63
C TYR A 141 -8.43 16.01 -1.61
N PRO A 142 -9.73 16.23 -1.83
CA PRO A 142 -10.58 16.91 -0.87
C PRO A 142 -10.60 16.16 0.47
N THR A 143 -10.30 16.89 1.55
CA THR A 143 -10.06 16.28 2.87
C THR A 143 -11.31 15.63 3.44
N GLU A 144 -12.49 16.16 3.11
CA GLU A 144 -13.80 15.63 3.48
C GLU A 144 -14.18 14.32 2.75
N LYS A 145 -13.44 13.99 1.68
CA LYS A 145 -13.65 12.78 0.87
C LYS A 145 -12.68 11.66 1.22
N ILE A 146 -11.58 11.93 1.92
CA ILE A 146 -10.65 10.89 2.41
C ILE A 146 -11.04 10.46 3.83
N SER A 147 -11.11 9.16 4.06
CA SER A 147 -11.12 8.58 5.41
C SER A 147 -10.01 7.56 5.55
N ILE A 148 -9.26 7.62 6.66
CA ILE A 148 -8.20 6.67 6.95
C ILE A 148 -8.63 5.76 8.08
N TYR A 149 -8.56 4.46 7.84
CA TYR A 149 -8.82 3.42 8.83
C TYR A 149 -7.52 2.68 9.14
N VAL A 150 -7.16 2.68 10.41
CA VAL A 150 -5.99 1.98 10.92
C VAL A 150 -6.50 0.72 11.62
N SER A 151 -6.34 -0.43 10.98
CA SER A 151 -6.63 -1.73 11.60
C SER A 151 -5.40 -2.25 12.32
N ASP A 152 -5.44 -2.27 13.65
CA ASP A 152 -4.40 -2.83 14.51
C ASP A 152 -4.77 -4.25 14.96
N ASP A 153 -4.14 -5.25 14.35
CA ASP A 153 -4.31 -6.66 14.72
C ASP A 153 -3.59 -6.99 16.04
N GLY A 154 -2.67 -6.14 16.51
CA GLY A 154 -2.02 -6.29 17.81
C GLY A 154 -2.91 -5.79 18.96
N GLY A 155 -3.86 -4.90 18.66
CA GLY A 155 -4.69 -4.22 19.66
C GLY A 155 -3.83 -3.49 20.67
N SER A 156 -2.79 -2.78 20.21
CA SER A 156 -1.81 -2.15 21.09
C SER A 156 -2.20 -0.73 21.46
N VAL A 157 -2.20 -0.47 22.76
CA VAL A 157 -2.37 0.89 23.32
C VAL A 157 -1.27 1.84 22.81
N LEU A 158 -0.07 1.33 22.55
CA LEU A 158 1.08 2.11 22.06
C LEU A 158 0.83 2.60 20.62
N THR A 159 0.20 1.76 19.80
CA THR A 159 -0.22 2.15 18.44
C THR A 159 -1.27 3.25 18.51
N LEU A 160 -2.30 3.09 19.36
CA LEU A 160 -3.33 4.11 19.54
C LEU A 160 -2.72 5.45 19.99
N PHE A 161 -1.82 5.41 20.99
CA PHE A 161 -1.10 6.59 21.47
C PHE A 161 -0.33 7.29 20.34
N ALA A 162 0.42 6.53 19.53
CA ALA A 162 1.16 7.07 18.40
C ALA A 162 0.25 7.80 17.40
N PHE A 163 -0.93 7.26 17.12
CA PHE A 163 -1.90 7.89 16.24
C PHE A 163 -2.60 9.12 16.84
N MET A 164 -2.76 9.18 18.16
CA MET A 164 -3.25 10.38 18.83
C MET A 164 -2.23 11.52 18.78
N GLU A 165 -0.95 11.23 19.01
CA GLU A 165 0.13 12.21 18.83
C GLU A 165 0.28 12.62 17.36
N ALA A 166 0.13 11.67 16.43
CA ALA A 166 0.07 11.95 15.00
C ALA A 166 -1.04 12.92 14.62
N ALA A 167 -2.24 12.75 15.19
CA ALA A 167 -3.37 13.64 14.94
C ALA A 167 -3.09 15.07 15.40
N LYS A 168 -2.41 15.25 16.55
CA LYS A 168 -1.97 16.56 17.03
C LYS A 168 -0.99 17.22 16.05
N PHE A 169 -0.02 16.46 15.55
CA PHE A 169 0.96 16.94 14.57
C PHE A 169 0.33 17.21 13.18
N ALA A 170 -0.63 16.38 12.75
CA ALA A 170 -1.32 16.50 11.47
C ALA A 170 -1.95 17.89 11.28
N ARG A 171 -2.47 18.49 12.36
CA ARG A 171 -3.04 19.85 12.34
C ARG A 171 -2.09 20.92 11.80
N TYR A 172 -0.79 20.68 11.86
CA TYR A 172 0.26 21.56 11.36
C TYR A 172 0.86 21.02 10.05
N TRP A 173 1.05 19.70 9.95
CA TRP A 173 1.66 19.06 8.79
C TRP A 173 0.81 19.17 7.52
N LEU A 174 -0.50 18.90 7.61
CA LEU A 174 -1.40 18.91 6.45
C LEU A 174 -1.45 20.27 5.73
N PRO A 175 -1.69 21.41 6.44
CA PRO A 175 -1.65 22.72 5.78
C PRO A 175 -0.25 23.08 5.29
N PHE A 176 0.81 22.67 5.98
CA PHE A 176 2.19 22.88 5.53
C PHE A 176 2.47 22.19 4.19
N CYS A 177 2.06 20.92 4.03
CA CYS A 177 2.16 20.19 2.77
C CYS A 177 1.41 20.89 1.64
N ARG A 178 0.18 21.34 1.91
CA ARG A 178 -0.70 21.99 0.93
C ARG A 178 -0.15 23.34 0.47
N GLN A 179 0.25 24.20 1.42
CA GLN A 179 0.72 25.56 1.15
C GLN A 179 2.04 25.60 0.39
N HIS A 180 2.92 24.62 0.65
CA HIS A 180 4.23 24.54 0.00
C HIS A 180 4.30 23.52 -1.13
N ASN A 181 3.15 22.95 -1.52
CA ASN A 181 3.02 21.92 -2.57
C ASN A 181 4.06 20.80 -2.42
N ILE A 182 4.17 20.27 -1.21
CA ILE A 182 5.16 19.24 -0.87
C ILE A 182 4.80 17.94 -1.58
N MET A 183 5.73 17.47 -2.41
CA MET A 183 5.55 16.21 -3.14
C MET A 183 5.79 14.99 -2.24
N GLU A 184 6.85 15.03 -1.42
CA GLU A 184 7.17 13.98 -0.45
C GLU A 184 6.42 14.23 0.86
N ARG A 185 5.25 13.61 1.00
CA ARG A 185 4.31 13.89 2.08
C ARG A 185 4.56 13.07 3.35
N SER A 186 5.46 12.09 3.30
CA SER A 186 5.91 11.39 4.50
C SER A 186 6.86 12.30 5.29
N PRO A 187 6.51 12.72 6.53
CA PRO A 187 7.37 13.61 7.32
C PRO A 187 8.78 13.06 7.50
N HIS A 188 8.92 11.76 7.82
CA HIS A 188 10.22 11.09 7.94
C HIS A 188 11.11 11.29 6.71
N VAL A 189 10.62 10.90 5.53
CA VAL A 189 11.37 10.99 4.27
C VAL A 189 11.64 12.45 3.91
N TYR A 190 10.66 13.34 4.11
CA TYR A 190 10.79 14.76 3.84
C TYR A 190 11.91 15.40 4.67
N PHE A 191 11.93 15.19 5.99
CA PHE A 191 12.91 15.78 6.90
C PHE A 191 14.30 15.12 6.83
N GLU A 192 14.38 13.85 6.40
CA GLU A 192 15.66 13.20 6.07
C GLU A 192 16.27 13.74 4.77
N SER A 193 15.42 14.09 3.80
CA SER A 193 15.90 14.63 2.52
C SER A 193 16.51 16.03 2.73
N ASN A 194 17.81 16.19 2.47
CA ASN A 194 18.50 17.48 2.64
C ASN A 194 18.09 18.54 1.60
N SER A 195 17.21 18.18 0.67
CA SER A 195 16.91 18.88 -0.57
C SER A 195 16.21 20.23 -0.34
N HIS A 196 15.47 20.41 0.76
CA HIS A 196 14.49 21.50 0.92
C HIS A 196 14.64 22.29 2.25
N ARG A 197 15.83 22.21 2.88
CA ARG A 197 16.09 22.54 4.30
C ARG A 197 15.87 23.99 4.81
N PRO A 198 16.05 25.11 4.07
CA PRO A 198 15.99 26.43 4.74
C PRO A 198 15.11 27.52 4.11
N SER A 199 14.58 27.37 2.89
CA SER A 199 13.90 28.49 2.19
C SER A 199 12.46 28.71 2.62
N ILE A 200 11.87 27.76 3.35
CA ILE A 200 10.47 27.83 3.79
C ILE A 200 10.41 28.38 5.23
N PRO A 201 9.83 29.57 5.45
CA PRO A 201 9.51 30.04 6.78
C PRO A 201 8.66 28.99 7.50
N GLN A 202 8.95 28.70 8.77
CA GLN A 202 8.33 27.65 9.61
C GLN A 202 8.90 26.22 9.46
N PHE A 203 9.78 25.93 8.50
CA PHE A 203 10.36 24.58 8.34
C PHE A 203 10.92 24.02 9.66
N GLU A 204 11.79 24.77 10.34
CA GLU A 204 12.40 24.31 11.59
C GLU A 204 11.38 24.10 12.70
N LYS A 205 10.34 24.94 12.76
CA LYS A 205 9.26 24.78 13.73
C LYS A 205 8.51 23.47 13.51
N ILE A 206 8.11 23.19 12.26
CA ILE A 206 7.37 21.95 11.92
C ILE A 206 8.28 20.73 12.15
N LYS A 207 9.56 20.82 11.78
CA LYS A 207 10.54 19.76 12.04
C LYS A 207 10.68 19.47 13.53
N MET A 208 10.82 20.50 14.37
CA MET A 208 10.88 20.34 15.82
C MET A 208 9.61 19.67 16.38
N MET A 209 8.43 20.01 15.86
CA MET A 209 7.18 19.35 16.27
C MET A 209 7.12 17.88 15.84
N TYR A 210 7.63 17.55 14.66
CA TYR A 210 7.75 16.16 14.21
C TYR A 210 8.70 15.36 15.10
N GLU A 211 9.89 15.90 15.41
CA GLU A 211 10.86 15.25 16.30
C GLU A 211 10.33 15.11 17.73
N ASP A 212 9.61 16.10 18.27
CA ASP A 212 8.94 16.00 19.57
C ASP A 212 7.90 14.87 19.62
N MET A 213 7.03 14.81 18.60
CA MET A 213 6.07 13.70 18.45
C MET A 213 6.80 12.35 18.37
N LYS A 214 7.81 12.24 17.52
CA LYS A 214 8.60 11.02 17.34
C LYS A 214 9.24 10.56 18.64
N MET A 215 9.90 11.46 19.37
CA MET A 215 10.54 11.19 20.65
C MET A 215 9.54 10.68 21.69
N LYS A 216 8.34 11.29 21.79
CA LYS A 216 7.28 10.83 22.71
C LYS A 216 6.81 9.42 22.39
N VAL A 217 6.59 9.13 21.10
CA VAL A 217 6.15 7.81 20.64
C VAL A 217 7.22 6.76 20.91
N GLU A 218 8.48 7.03 20.56
CA GLU A 218 9.61 6.12 20.81
C GLU A 218 9.80 5.88 22.32
N HIS A 219 9.68 6.91 23.15
CA HIS A 219 9.79 6.78 24.60
C HIS A 219 8.70 5.86 25.19
N VAL A 220 7.45 5.99 24.74
CA VAL A 220 6.34 5.12 25.15
C VAL A 220 6.53 3.68 24.68
N ILE A 221 7.09 3.48 23.48
CA ILE A 221 7.41 2.13 22.97
C ILE A 221 8.50 1.47 23.79
N ASP A 222 9.58 2.20 24.09
CA ASP A 222 10.72 1.70 24.88
C ASP A 222 10.31 1.36 26.31
N LYS A 223 9.42 2.17 26.91
CA LYS A 223 8.86 1.90 28.23
C LYS A 223 7.85 0.74 28.21
N GLY A 224 7.16 0.53 27.09
CA GLY A 224 6.13 -0.49 26.91
C GLY A 224 4.77 -0.12 27.51
N GLU A 225 4.60 1.12 27.99
CA GLU A 225 3.35 1.62 28.56
C GLU A 225 3.17 3.12 28.24
N VAL A 226 1.91 3.55 28.13
CA VAL A 226 1.58 4.97 27.97
C VAL A 226 1.86 5.70 29.28
N ILE A 227 2.52 6.85 29.19
CA ILE A 227 2.90 7.66 30.33
C ILE A 227 1.81 8.71 30.57
N GLU A 228 1.32 8.79 31.82
CA GLU A 228 0.22 9.69 32.20
C GLU A 228 0.50 11.16 31.84
N GLU A 229 1.76 11.59 31.94
CA GLU A 229 2.21 12.95 31.61
C GLU A 229 1.97 13.36 30.15
N TYR A 230 1.87 12.39 29.24
CA TYR A 230 1.59 12.66 27.82
C TYR A 230 0.09 12.70 27.52
N ILE A 231 -0.74 12.23 28.44
CA ILE A 231 -2.20 12.27 28.28
C ILE A 231 -2.66 13.68 28.62
N SER A 232 -3.18 14.37 27.62
CA SER A 232 -3.46 15.81 27.71
C SER A 232 -4.93 16.11 28.04
N ASP A 233 -5.83 15.17 27.75
CA ASP A 233 -7.27 15.39 27.83
C ASP A 233 -8.05 14.16 28.37
N ASP A 234 -9.23 14.43 28.91
CA ASP A 234 -10.10 13.39 29.49
C ASP A 234 -10.58 12.36 28.46
N GLN A 235 -10.65 12.73 27.18
CA GLN A 235 -11.08 11.81 26.12
C GLN A 235 -10.00 10.77 25.83
N GLN A 236 -8.72 11.18 25.85
CA GLN A 236 -7.57 10.30 25.75
C GLN A 236 -7.51 9.36 26.95
N HIS A 237 -7.71 9.85 28.17
CA HIS A 237 -7.82 8.99 29.36
C HIS A 237 -8.92 7.93 29.19
N GLN A 238 -10.13 8.34 28.77
CA GLN A 238 -11.24 7.40 28.54
C GLN A 238 -10.93 6.39 27.43
N ALA A 239 -10.22 6.79 26.38
CA ALA A 239 -9.83 5.90 25.30
C ALA A 239 -8.81 4.84 25.76
N PHE A 240 -7.83 5.22 26.58
CA PHE A 240 -6.82 4.29 27.11
C PHE A 240 -7.36 3.36 28.20
N ASN A 241 -8.40 3.76 28.95
CA ASN A 241 -9.05 2.92 29.96
C ASN A 241 -9.65 1.61 29.39
N LYS A 242 -9.76 1.47 28.06
CA LYS A 242 -10.17 0.23 27.39
C LYS A 242 -9.14 -0.90 27.56
N TRP A 243 -7.86 -0.58 27.79
CA TRP A 243 -6.77 -1.54 27.99
C TRP A 243 -6.66 -1.96 29.46
N THR A 244 -7.57 -2.85 29.88
CA THR A 244 -7.58 -3.41 31.23
C THR A 244 -6.52 -4.51 31.41
N LYS A 245 -6.30 -4.97 32.65
CA LYS A 245 -5.34 -6.06 32.94
C LYS A 245 -5.66 -7.39 32.21
N SER A 246 -6.92 -7.62 31.83
CA SER A 246 -7.32 -8.79 31.06
C SER A 246 -7.13 -8.62 29.55
N PHE A 247 -6.88 -7.40 29.08
CA PHE A 247 -6.67 -7.11 27.67
C PHE A 247 -5.36 -7.75 27.22
N SER A 248 -5.43 -8.63 26.23
CA SER A 248 -4.25 -9.23 25.62
C SER A 248 -4.41 -9.27 24.12
N ARG A 249 -3.30 -9.30 23.37
CA ARG A 249 -3.30 -9.44 21.91
C ARG A 249 -4.15 -10.61 21.38
N MET A 250 -4.32 -11.67 22.17
CA MET A 250 -5.07 -12.88 21.78
C MET A 250 -6.52 -12.89 22.31
N ASP A 251 -6.85 -11.96 23.20
CA ASP A 251 -8.11 -11.96 23.94
C ASP A 251 -8.45 -10.54 24.39
N HIS A 252 -9.31 -9.88 23.62
CA HIS A 252 -9.75 -8.52 23.89
C HIS A 252 -11.03 -8.19 23.11
N PRO A 253 -11.90 -7.30 23.64
CA PRO A 253 -13.08 -6.83 22.91
C PRO A 253 -12.67 -5.95 21.73
N THR A 254 -13.64 -5.68 20.85
CA THR A 254 -13.46 -4.71 19.76
C THR A 254 -13.19 -3.31 20.34
N VAL A 255 -12.18 -2.65 19.80
CA VAL A 255 -11.85 -1.24 20.08
C VAL A 255 -12.00 -0.44 18.80
N ILE A 256 -12.92 0.52 18.80
CA ILE A 256 -13.01 1.55 17.75
C ILE A 256 -12.79 2.89 18.41
N GLN A 257 -11.94 3.71 17.81
CA GLN A 257 -11.68 5.07 18.24
C GLN A 257 -11.62 5.99 17.02
N VAL A 258 -12.54 6.95 16.95
CA VAL A 258 -12.43 8.07 16.00
C VAL A 258 -11.45 9.06 16.63
N ILE A 259 -10.28 9.21 16.02
CA ILE A 259 -9.21 10.09 16.48
C ILE A 259 -9.41 11.49 15.88
N LEU A 260 -9.76 11.54 14.59
CA LEU A 260 -10.16 12.76 13.90
C LEU A 260 -11.48 12.53 13.18
N ASP A 261 -12.42 13.47 13.36
CA ASP A 261 -13.74 13.52 12.73
C ASP A 261 -13.80 14.66 11.72
N LYS A 262 -14.00 14.30 10.45
CA LYS A 262 -14.06 15.25 9.33
C LYS A 262 -15.16 16.29 9.41
N SER A 263 -16.13 16.11 10.31
CA SER A 263 -17.22 17.07 10.53
C SER A 263 -16.91 18.11 11.62
N LYS A 264 -15.86 17.90 12.42
CA LYS A 264 -15.57 18.71 13.61
C LYS A 264 -14.14 19.22 13.65
N ASP A 265 -13.18 18.37 13.32
CA ASP A 265 -11.77 18.66 13.53
C ASP A 265 -11.18 19.48 12.39
N THR A 266 -10.58 20.62 12.74
CA THR A 266 -9.92 21.52 11.79
C THR A 266 -8.44 21.64 12.06
N ASP A 267 -7.69 21.82 10.97
CA ASP A 267 -6.28 22.19 11.02
C ASP A 267 -6.10 23.66 11.47
N ILE A 268 -4.84 24.09 11.62
CA ILE A 268 -4.54 25.48 12.05
C ILE A 268 -4.95 26.55 11.04
N SER A 269 -5.24 26.18 9.79
CA SER A 269 -5.74 27.08 8.75
C SER A 269 -7.28 27.14 8.71
N GLY A 270 -7.96 26.39 9.57
CA GLY A 270 -9.42 26.35 9.65
C GLY A 270 -10.06 25.39 8.65
N GLN A 271 -9.28 24.56 7.95
CA GLN A 271 -9.81 23.55 7.03
C GLN A 271 -10.09 22.23 7.75
N LEU A 272 -11.19 21.56 7.38
CA LEU A 272 -11.55 20.23 7.90
C LEU A 272 -10.45 19.21 7.60
N MET A 273 -10.16 18.36 8.58
CA MET A 273 -9.19 17.27 8.43
C MET A 273 -9.87 15.98 7.97
N PRO A 274 -9.15 15.09 7.26
CA PRO A 274 -9.65 13.75 6.95
C PRO A 274 -10.01 12.96 8.21
N ASN A 275 -10.95 12.02 8.08
CA ASN A 275 -11.22 11.08 9.16
C ASN A 275 -9.97 10.24 9.47
N LEU A 276 -9.71 10.02 10.74
CA LEU A 276 -8.70 9.06 11.20
C LEU A 276 -9.33 8.15 12.24
N ILE A 277 -9.60 6.90 11.86
CA ILE A 277 -10.26 5.91 12.69
C ILE A 277 -9.28 4.80 13.03
N TYR A 278 -9.08 4.55 14.32
CA TYR A 278 -8.40 3.37 14.82
C TYR A 278 -9.42 2.25 15.08
N VAL A 279 -9.10 1.06 14.58
CA VAL A 279 -9.93 -0.14 14.72
C VAL A 279 -9.03 -1.29 15.17
N SER A 280 -9.42 -1.95 16.25
CA SER A 280 -8.91 -3.25 16.63
C SER A 280 -10.09 -4.18 16.81
N ARG A 281 -10.20 -5.18 15.93
CA ARG A 281 -11.29 -6.16 15.95
C ARG A 281 -11.20 -7.05 17.20
N GLU A 282 -12.34 -7.52 17.68
CA GLU A 282 -12.37 -8.50 18.77
C GLU A 282 -11.53 -9.74 18.44
N LYS A 283 -10.83 -10.22 19.47
CA LYS A 283 -10.10 -11.49 19.45
C LYS A 283 -10.46 -12.28 20.69
N SER A 284 -10.57 -13.59 20.51
CA SER A 284 -10.76 -14.54 21.60
C SER A 284 -9.89 -15.76 21.36
N LYS A 285 -9.33 -16.33 22.43
CA LYS A 285 -8.56 -17.60 22.38
C LYS A 285 -9.38 -18.78 21.86
N THR A 286 -10.71 -18.69 21.95
CA THR A 286 -11.64 -19.75 21.52
C THR A 286 -11.96 -19.72 20.04
N SER A 287 -11.71 -18.59 19.36
CA SER A 287 -12.09 -18.38 17.97
C SER A 287 -10.85 -18.18 17.11
N PRO A 288 -10.64 -18.99 16.05
CA PRO A 288 -9.53 -18.79 15.14
C PRO A 288 -9.70 -17.46 14.39
N HIS A 289 -8.59 -16.83 14.02
CA HIS A 289 -8.62 -15.59 13.25
C HIS A 289 -7.82 -15.70 11.95
N HIS A 290 -8.26 -14.96 10.94
CA HIS A 290 -7.67 -15.01 9.59
C HIS A 290 -6.67 -13.88 9.33
N PHE A 291 -5.85 -13.53 10.34
CA PHE A 291 -4.82 -12.47 10.26
C PHE A 291 -5.27 -11.26 9.41
N LYS A 292 -4.55 -10.95 8.34
CA LYS A 292 -4.83 -9.83 7.42
C LYS A 292 -6.15 -9.98 6.66
N ALA A 293 -6.55 -11.19 6.27
CA ALA A 293 -7.83 -11.41 5.59
C ALA A 293 -9.00 -11.10 6.52
N GLY A 294 -8.91 -11.49 7.79
CA GLY A 294 -9.90 -11.14 8.81
C GLY A 294 -9.94 -9.63 9.09
N ALA A 295 -8.77 -8.99 9.17
CA ALA A 295 -8.69 -7.54 9.38
C ALA A 295 -9.32 -6.73 8.24
N LEU A 296 -9.02 -7.08 6.98
CA LEU A 296 -9.54 -6.37 5.81
C LEU A 296 -11.04 -6.57 5.59
N ASN A 297 -11.60 -7.73 5.94
CA ASN A 297 -13.03 -7.99 5.76
C ASN A 297 -13.91 -7.28 6.81
N VAL A 298 -13.33 -6.84 7.92
CA VAL A 298 -14.04 -6.11 8.99
C VAL A 298 -14.10 -4.61 8.70
N LEU A 299 -13.14 -4.09 7.93
CA LEU A 299 -13.11 -2.71 7.46
C LEU A 299 -13.97 -2.53 6.21
#